data_AF-A0A7C5ANW5-F1
#
_entry.id   AF-A0A7C5ANW5-F1
#
_cell.length_a   1.000
_cell.length_b   1.000
_cell.length_c   1.000
_cell.angle_alpha   90.00
_cell.angle_beta   90.00
_cell.angle_gamma   90.00
#
_symmetry.space_group_name_H-M   'P 1'
#
loop_
_entity.id
_entity.type
_entity.pdbx_description
1 polymer ?
#
loop_
_entity_poly.entity_id
_entity_poly.type
_entity_poly.pdbx_seq_one_letter_code
_entity_poly.pdbx_strand_id
1 'polypeptide(L)'
;MRRPRAIEIPIERVLLEAPLHRSDWPRRAEVVPNFAQRVARVRGTGRWPGQPIRVRPKGTHFVLVAGFSRLAIAAEAGLRTVLAWIEPEATVLPLREIHLRPWQEKARLNPRKLAERTEQARRAGTLPVPLVVRPAWSSEPAGYTLLDGLYWYHIAHALGLEHVPVILHASGSPENRSPETD
;
A
#
# COMPACT_ATOMS: atom_id res chain seq x y z
N MET A 1 -18.47 3.43 -7.78
CA MET A 1 -17.20 4.09 -7.39
C MET A 1 -16.42 4.47 -8.64
N ARG A 2 -16.15 5.77 -8.84
CA ARG A 2 -15.32 6.26 -9.95
C ARG A 2 -13.90 5.75 -9.72
N ARG A 3 -13.32 4.97 -10.65
CA ARG A 3 -11.93 4.51 -10.52
C ARG A 3 -11.03 5.74 -10.31
N PRO A 4 -10.14 5.75 -9.31
CA PRO A 4 -9.22 6.87 -9.13
C PRO A 4 -8.47 7.10 -10.43
N ARG A 5 -8.60 8.32 -10.98
CA ARG A 5 -7.91 8.70 -12.21
C ARG A 5 -6.43 8.78 -11.89
N ALA A 6 -5.61 8.15 -12.72
CA ALA A 6 -4.17 8.29 -12.57
C ALA A 6 -3.77 9.72 -12.92
N ILE A 7 -2.79 10.26 -12.20
CA ILE A 7 -2.26 11.60 -12.43
C ILE A 7 -0.76 11.52 -12.71
N GLU A 8 -0.24 12.56 -13.35
CA GLU A 8 1.21 12.69 -13.53
C GLU A 8 1.82 13.35 -12.29
N ILE A 9 2.87 12.74 -11.75
CA ILE A 9 3.67 13.32 -10.66
C ILE A 9 5.15 13.36 -11.06
N PRO A 10 5.93 14.33 -10.58
CA PRO A 10 7.36 14.39 -10.87
C PRO A 10 8.10 13.19 -10.26
N ILE A 11 9.04 12.60 -11.03
CA ILE A 11 9.84 11.44 -10.58
C ILE A 11 10.65 11.78 -9.33
N GLU A 12 11.23 12.98 -9.27
CA GLU A 12 12.05 13.44 -8.16
C GLU A 12 11.28 13.56 -6.84
N ARG A 13 9.94 13.60 -6.89
CA ARG A 13 9.09 13.59 -5.70
C ARG A 13 8.76 12.18 -5.20
N VAL A 14 9.17 11.13 -5.92
CA VAL A 14 8.90 9.73 -5.53
C VAL A 14 10.03 9.17 -4.67
N LEU A 15 9.71 8.86 -3.42
CA LEU A 15 10.59 8.30 -2.41
C LEU A 15 10.50 6.78 -2.37
N LEU A 16 11.65 6.13 -2.24
CA LEU A 16 11.77 4.70 -1.96
C LEU A 16 12.01 4.52 -0.47
N GLU A 17 10.99 4.14 0.29
CA GLU A 17 11.12 3.88 1.75
C GLU A 17 11.13 2.40 2.08
N ALA A 18 10.50 1.56 1.25
CA ALA A 18 10.57 0.12 1.43
C ALA A 18 12.04 -0.35 1.35
N PRO A 19 12.56 -1.07 2.37
CA PRO A 19 13.96 -1.50 2.40
C PRO A 19 14.41 -2.23 1.14
N LEU A 20 13.55 -3.11 0.61
CA LEU A 20 13.81 -3.83 -0.64
C LEU A 20 13.95 -2.89 -1.84
N HIS A 21 13.07 -1.89 -1.98
CA HIS A 21 13.20 -0.92 -3.07
C HIS A 21 14.48 -0.08 -2.94
N ARG A 22 14.88 0.27 -1.71
CA ARG A 22 16.13 0.99 -1.46
C ARG A 22 17.35 0.16 -1.84
N SER A 23 17.40 -1.12 -1.44
CA SER A 23 18.51 -2.02 -1.79
C SER A 23 18.58 -2.30 -3.28
N ASP A 24 17.43 -2.40 -3.94
CA ASP A 24 17.34 -2.79 -5.34
C ASP A 24 17.59 -1.62 -6.30
N TRP A 25 17.40 -0.37 -5.86
CA TRP A 25 17.50 0.80 -6.74
C TRP A 25 18.86 0.99 -7.41
N PRO A 26 20.01 0.85 -6.72
CA PRO A 26 21.32 0.89 -7.36
C PRO A 26 21.52 -0.22 -8.38
N ARG A 27 20.90 -1.39 -8.18
CA ARG A 27 20.99 -2.59 -9.02
C ARG A 27 19.76 -2.79 -9.90
N ARG A 28 19.00 -1.72 -10.16
CA ARG A 28 17.70 -1.78 -10.86
C ARG A 28 17.78 -2.46 -12.23
N ALA A 29 18.91 -2.36 -12.92
CA ALA A 29 19.13 -2.99 -14.22
C ALA A 29 19.21 -4.52 -14.14
N GLU A 30 19.65 -5.08 -13.01
CA GLU A 30 19.78 -6.52 -12.78
C GLU A 30 18.46 -7.14 -12.31
N VAL A 31 17.73 -6.44 -11.43
CA VAL A 31 16.51 -6.96 -10.79
C VAL A 31 15.26 -6.79 -11.64
N VAL A 32 15.26 -5.84 -12.59
CA VAL A 32 14.10 -5.56 -13.44
C VAL A 32 14.17 -6.37 -14.74
N PRO A 33 13.17 -7.23 -15.02
CA PRO A 33 13.15 -8.01 -16.26
C PRO A 33 13.16 -7.14 -17.53
N ASN A 34 14.01 -7.52 -18.48
CA ASN A 34 14.19 -6.87 -19.78
C ASN A 34 14.46 -5.36 -19.68
N PHE A 35 15.20 -4.94 -18.65
CA PHE A 35 15.38 -3.52 -18.33
C PHE A 35 15.87 -2.68 -19.51
N ALA A 36 16.99 -3.05 -20.13
CA ALA A 36 17.59 -2.29 -21.24
C ALA A 36 16.62 -2.14 -22.43
N GLN A 37 15.96 -3.23 -22.84
CA GLN A 37 14.98 -3.21 -23.94
C GLN A 37 13.79 -2.31 -23.62
N ARG A 38 13.29 -2.35 -22.38
CA ARG A 38 12.15 -1.53 -21.94
C ARG A 38 12.53 -0.05 -21.84
N VAL A 39 13.74 0.28 -21.36
CA VAL A 39 14.28 1.64 -21.34
C VAL A 39 14.42 2.20 -22.75
N ALA A 40 15.02 1.43 -23.68
CA ALA A 40 15.16 1.84 -25.07
C ALA A 40 13.80 2.14 -25.72
N ARG A 41 12.79 1.29 -25.46
CA ARG A 41 11.41 1.51 -25.94
C ARG A 41 10.79 2.79 -25.38
N VAL A 42 10.97 3.08 -24.10
CA VAL A 42 10.45 4.31 -23.48
C VAL A 42 11.17 5.53 -24.03
N ARG A 43 12.50 5.49 -24.20
CA ARG A 43 13.28 6.58 -24.82
C ARG A 43 12.81 6.87 -26.24
N GLY A 44 12.59 5.84 -27.05
CA GLY A 44 12.13 5.98 -28.44
C GLY A 44 10.69 6.50 -28.58
N THR A 45 9.85 6.34 -27.56
CA THR A 45 8.44 6.76 -27.62
C THR A 45 8.10 7.98 -26.77
N GLY A 46 8.92 8.29 -25.76
CA GLY A 46 8.63 9.29 -24.73
C GLY A 46 7.42 8.93 -23.85
N ARG A 47 6.87 7.71 -23.94
CA ARG A 47 5.61 7.33 -23.28
C ARG A 47 5.82 6.48 -22.04
N TRP A 48 4.93 6.68 -21.06
CA TRP A 48 4.91 5.91 -19.81
C TRP A 48 4.80 4.39 -20.05
N PRO A 49 5.64 3.56 -19.40
CA PRO A 49 5.60 2.11 -19.58
C PRO A 49 4.45 1.45 -18.80
N GLY A 50 3.27 1.42 -19.40
CA GLY A 50 2.16 0.56 -18.99
C GLY A 50 1.29 1.16 -17.88
N GLN A 51 1.00 0.37 -16.83
CA GLN A 51 0.05 0.77 -15.78
C GLN A 51 0.62 1.86 -14.87
N PRO A 52 -0.22 2.72 -14.26
CA PRO A 52 0.22 3.70 -13.25
C PRO A 52 0.87 3.04 -12.03
N ILE A 53 1.93 3.65 -11.49
CA ILE A 53 2.47 3.21 -10.18
C ILE A 53 1.48 3.50 -9.06
N ARG A 54 1.65 2.87 -7.90
CA ARG A 54 0.90 3.21 -6.69
C ARG A 54 1.81 3.95 -5.74
N VAL A 55 1.36 5.10 -5.27
CA VAL A 55 2.10 5.93 -4.32
C VAL A 55 1.20 6.38 -3.19
N ARG A 56 1.81 6.77 -2.07
CA ARG A 56 1.12 7.38 -0.94
C ARG A 56 1.69 8.78 -0.70
N PRO A 57 0.85 9.80 -0.44
CA PRO A 57 1.37 11.13 -0.10
C PRO A 57 2.14 11.08 1.23
N LYS A 58 3.19 11.90 1.31
CA LYS A 58 3.98 12.14 2.52
C LYS A 58 4.51 13.58 2.48
N GLY A 59 3.76 14.51 3.08
CA GLY A 59 4.01 15.94 2.93
C GLY A 59 3.99 16.36 1.45
N THR A 60 5.08 16.94 0.95
CA THR A 60 5.22 17.37 -0.45
C THR A 60 5.71 16.27 -1.40
N HIS A 61 5.96 15.06 -0.89
CA HIS A 61 6.52 13.93 -1.62
C HIS A 61 5.53 12.75 -1.69
N PHE A 62 5.93 11.70 -2.40
CA PHE A 62 5.16 10.49 -2.59
C PHE A 62 6.00 9.25 -2.28
N VAL A 63 5.56 8.39 -1.36
CA VAL A 63 6.23 7.12 -1.09
C VAL A 63 5.76 6.07 -2.10
N LEU A 64 6.69 5.39 -2.78
CA LEU A 64 6.36 4.29 -3.69
C LEU A 64 5.78 3.10 -2.91
N VAL A 65 4.55 2.72 -3.25
CA VAL A 65 3.87 1.54 -2.71
C VAL A 65 4.04 0.35 -3.66
N ALA A 66 3.83 0.55 -4.96
CA ALA A 66 3.99 -0.50 -5.96
C ALA A 66 4.36 0.05 -7.33
N GLY A 67 5.00 -0.79 -8.15
CA GLY A 67 5.41 -0.42 -9.51
C GLY A 67 6.88 -0.04 -9.64
N PHE A 68 7.75 -0.53 -8.75
CA PHE A 68 9.21 -0.32 -8.77
C PHE A 68 9.83 -0.44 -10.16
N SER A 69 9.57 -1.54 -10.88
CA SER A 69 10.09 -1.74 -12.23
C SER A 69 9.72 -0.61 -13.20
N ARG A 70 8.49 -0.08 -13.12
CA ARG A 70 8.02 0.97 -14.03
C ARG A 70 8.65 2.32 -13.69
N LEU A 71 8.77 2.63 -12.40
CA LEU A 71 9.50 3.81 -11.94
C LEU A 71 10.97 3.75 -12.36
N ALA A 72 11.64 2.62 -12.15
CA ALA A 72 13.04 2.41 -12.52
C ALA A 72 13.27 2.63 -14.02
N ILE A 73 12.41 2.08 -14.87
CA ILE A 73 12.49 2.25 -16.33
C ILE A 73 12.26 3.70 -16.73
N ALA A 74 11.25 4.37 -16.16
CA ALA A 74 10.94 5.75 -16.48
C ALA A 74 12.07 6.72 -16.08
N ALA A 75 12.64 6.52 -14.88
CA ALA A 75 13.77 7.27 -14.40
C ALA A 75 15.00 7.08 -15.30
N GLU A 76 15.33 5.84 -15.65
CA GLU A 76 16.46 5.52 -16.53
C GLU A 76 16.26 6.04 -17.96
N ALA A 77 15.01 6.03 -18.44
CA ALA A 77 14.66 6.58 -19.74
C ALA A 77 14.70 8.12 -19.78
N GLY A 78 14.89 8.80 -18.65
CA GLY A 78 14.94 10.25 -18.57
C GLY A 78 13.58 10.93 -18.63
N LEU A 79 12.49 10.22 -18.30
CA LEU A 79 11.19 10.88 -18.14
C LEU A 79 11.26 11.85 -16.95
N ARG A 80 10.47 12.93 -17.00
CA ARG A 80 10.34 13.89 -15.88
C ARG A 80 9.21 13.52 -14.93
N THR A 81 8.16 12.91 -15.46
CA THR A 81 6.96 12.52 -14.70
C THR A 81 6.68 11.03 -14.82
N VAL A 82 5.96 10.51 -13.83
CA VAL A 82 5.36 9.17 -13.84
C VAL A 82 3.84 9.27 -13.73
N LEU A 83 3.15 8.31 -14.32
CA LEU A 83 1.72 8.14 -14.11
C LEU A 83 1.47 7.36 -12.82
N ALA A 84 0.69 7.91 -11.89
CA ALA A 84 0.49 7.35 -10.56
C ALA A 84 -0.98 7.34 -10.11
N TRP A 85 -1.36 6.30 -9.38
CA TRP A 85 -2.52 6.30 -8.49
C TRP A 85 -2.08 6.69 -7.09
N ILE A 86 -2.70 7.74 -6.56
CA ILE A 86 -2.46 8.20 -5.19
C ILE A 86 -3.39 7.44 -4.26
N GLU A 87 -2.80 6.63 -3.38
CA GLU A 87 -3.49 6.05 -2.24
C GLU A 87 -3.78 7.13 -1.19
N PRO A 88 -4.82 6.97 -0.36
CA PRO A 88 -5.05 7.87 0.76
C PRO A 88 -3.82 7.91 1.69
N GLU A 89 -3.61 9.06 2.32
CA GLU A 89 -2.57 9.21 3.34
C GLU A 89 -2.81 8.21 4.48
N ALA A 90 -1.72 7.68 5.03
CA ALA A 90 -1.81 6.83 6.20
C ALA A 90 -1.88 7.73 7.43
N THR A 91 -2.86 7.50 8.28
CA THR A 91 -2.92 8.10 9.62
C THR A 91 -2.46 7.07 10.65
N VAL A 92 -2.15 7.52 11.86
CA VAL A 92 -1.79 6.64 12.98
C VAL A 92 -2.98 6.53 13.91
N LEU A 93 -3.43 5.31 14.19
CA LEU A 93 -4.52 5.04 15.13
C LEU A 93 -4.07 4.12 16.27
N PRO A 94 -4.71 4.22 17.44
CA PRO A 94 -4.53 3.25 18.51
C PRO A 94 -4.97 1.85 18.06
N LEU A 95 -4.11 0.84 18.21
CA LEU A 95 -4.42 -0.53 17.79
C LEU A 95 -5.67 -1.08 18.50
N ARG A 96 -5.88 -0.67 19.76
CA ARG A 96 -7.04 -1.06 20.59
C ARG A 96 -8.39 -0.58 20.06
N GLU A 97 -8.42 0.41 19.17
CA GLU A 97 -9.64 0.94 18.56
C GLU A 97 -10.00 0.22 17.25
N ILE A 98 -9.18 -0.73 16.81
CA ILE A 98 -9.37 -1.48 15.57
C ILE A 98 -9.94 -2.85 15.91
N HIS A 99 -11.16 -3.10 15.45
CA HIS A 99 -11.92 -4.31 15.68
C HIS A 99 -11.90 -5.23 14.45
N LEU A 100 -11.86 -6.54 14.70
CA LEU A 100 -12.02 -7.55 13.66
C LEU A 100 -13.49 -7.79 13.36
N ARG A 101 -13.80 -8.24 12.14
CA ARG A 101 -15.11 -8.79 11.83
C ARG A 101 -15.21 -10.23 12.37
N PRO A 102 -16.43 -10.73 12.67
CA PRO A 102 -16.61 -12.06 13.27
C PRO A 102 -15.92 -13.21 12.51
N TRP A 103 -15.87 -13.13 11.18
CA TRP A 103 -15.20 -14.16 10.37
C TRP A 103 -13.67 -14.03 10.41
N GLN A 104 -13.12 -12.83 10.64
CA GLN A 104 -11.67 -12.59 10.75
C GLN A 104 -11.14 -13.12 12.09
N GLU A 105 -11.91 -13.01 13.18
CA GLU A 105 -11.56 -13.58 14.48
C GLU A 105 -11.38 -15.10 14.43
N LYS A 106 -12.18 -15.77 13.58
CA LYS A 106 -12.16 -17.22 13.39
C LYS A 106 -11.17 -17.66 12.30
N ALA A 107 -10.53 -16.72 11.60
CA ALA A 107 -9.68 -17.03 10.47
C ALA A 107 -8.38 -17.70 10.94
N ARG A 108 -8.09 -18.90 10.41
CA ARG A 108 -6.81 -19.56 10.64
C ARG A 108 -5.75 -18.97 9.72
N LEU A 109 -4.82 -18.24 10.29
CA LEU A 109 -3.67 -17.72 9.57
C LEU A 109 -2.60 -18.80 9.38
N ASN A 110 -1.93 -18.78 8.23
CA ASN A 110 -0.84 -19.71 7.94
C ASN A 110 0.37 -19.34 8.83
N PRO A 111 0.85 -20.26 9.71
CA PRO A 111 1.93 -19.97 10.65
C PRO A 111 3.24 -19.58 9.98
N ARG A 112 3.58 -20.20 8.84
CA ARG A 112 4.81 -19.90 8.11
C ARG A 112 4.81 -18.47 7.58
N LYS A 113 3.70 -18.06 6.97
CA LYS A 113 3.53 -16.70 6.45
C LYS A 113 3.49 -15.66 7.56
N LEU A 114 2.95 -16.00 8.73
CA LEU A 114 3.03 -15.16 9.93
C LEU A 114 4.49 -14.99 10.37
N ALA A 115 5.26 -16.08 10.50
CA ALA A 115 6.66 -16.01 10.93
C ALA A 115 7.53 -15.14 9.99
N GLU A 116 7.41 -15.35 8.68
CA GLU A 116 8.11 -14.56 7.65
C GLU A 116 7.81 -13.05 7.79
N ARG A 117 6.54 -12.70 8.01
CA ARG A 117 6.11 -11.31 8.16
C ARG A 117 6.45 -10.70 9.52
N THR A 118 6.43 -11.49 10.59
CA THR A 118 6.84 -11.04 11.93
C THR A 118 8.30 -10.61 11.92
N GLU A 119 9.17 -11.40 11.30
CA GLU A 119 10.59 -11.05 11.17
C GLU A 119 10.77 -9.75 10.37
N GLN A 120 9.98 -9.57 9.29
CA GLN A 120 9.97 -8.32 8.53
C GLN A 120 9.56 -7.12 9.39
N ALA A 121 8.50 -7.23 10.20
CA ALA A 121 8.06 -6.15 11.08
C ALA A 121 9.05 -5.86 12.22
N ARG A 122 9.67 -6.88 12.81
CA ARG A 122 10.70 -6.71 13.83
C ARG A 122 11.87 -5.88 13.34
N ARG A 123 12.36 -6.17 12.13
CA ARG A 123 13.45 -5.39 11.51
C ARG A 123 13.06 -3.94 11.22
N ALA A 124 11.79 -3.69 10.92
CA ALA A 124 11.28 -2.35 10.65
C ALA A 124 10.95 -1.55 11.92
N GLY A 125 10.77 -2.20 13.07
CA GLY A 125 10.28 -1.57 14.30
C GLY A 125 8.84 -1.06 14.22
N THR A 126 8.13 -1.35 13.12
CA THR A 126 6.76 -0.93 12.83
C THR A 126 6.14 -1.85 11.78
N LEU A 127 4.86 -1.64 11.46
CA LEU A 127 4.22 -2.32 10.34
C LEU A 127 4.74 -1.77 9.00
N PRO A 128 5.28 -2.62 8.11
CA PRO A 128 5.79 -2.16 6.80
C PRO A 128 4.67 -1.74 5.84
N VAL A 129 3.43 -2.18 6.11
CA VAL A 129 2.24 -1.84 5.32
C VAL A 129 1.14 -1.40 6.29
N PRO A 130 0.45 -0.27 6.02
CA PRO A 130 -0.65 0.16 6.86
C PRO A 130 -1.82 -0.82 6.82
N LEU A 131 -2.59 -0.88 7.90
CA LEU A 131 -3.87 -1.59 7.91
C LEU A 131 -4.90 -0.81 7.10
N VAL A 132 -5.88 -1.48 6.50
CA VAL A 132 -7.01 -0.80 5.86
C VAL A 132 -8.21 -0.93 6.78
N VAL A 133 -8.75 0.20 7.23
CA VAL A 133 -9.86 0.24 8.17
C VAL A 133 -10.96 1.17 7.66
N ARG A 134 -12.16 1.01 8.21
CA ARG A 134 -13.24 2.00 8.09
C ARG A 134 -13.74 2.40 9.48
N PRO A 135 -14.41 3.54 9.64
CA PRO A 135 -15.21 3.79 10.83
C PRO A 135 -16.21 2.66 11.07
N ALA A 136 -16.41 2.30 12.34
CA ALA A 136 -17.45 1.37 12.74
C ALA A 136 -18.84 1.89 12.37
N TRP A 137 -19.76 0.98 12.05
CA TRP A 137 -21.18 1.32 11.90
C TRP A 137 -21.85 1.40 13.28
N SER A 138 -23.06 1.95 13.33
CA SER A 138 -23.82 2.08 14.58
C SER A 138 -24.12 0.75 15.28
N SER A 139 -24.13 -0.35 14.53
CA SER A 139 -24.31 -1.71 15.05
C SER A 139 -23.01 -2.40 15.50
N GLU A 140 -21.86 -1.74 15.37
CA GLU A 140 -20.55 -2.29 15.69
C GLU A 140 -19.92 -1.59 16.90
N PRO A 141 -18.93 -2.20 17.56
CA PRO A 141 -18.17 -1.54 18.62
C PRO A 141 -17.57 -0.21 18.14
N ALA A 142 -17.59 0.81 19.00
CA ALA A 142 -17.05 2.11 18.68
C ALA A 142 -15.55 2.04 18.29
N GLY A 143 -15.16 2.84 17.31
CA GLY A 143 -13.80 2.84 16.74
C GLY A 143 -13.83 2.49 15.25
N TYR A 144 -13.00 1.53 14.86
CA TYR A 144 -12.73 1.19 13.46
C TYR A 144 -12.85 -0.31 13.21
N THR A 145 -13.29 -0.69 12.02
CA THR A 145 -13.37 -2.09 11.59
C THR A 145 -12.28 -2.40 10.58
N LEU A 146 -11.55 -3.50 10.79
CA LEU A 146 -10.51 -3.97 9.88
C LEU A 146 -11.10 -4.50 8.56
N LEU A 147 -10.73 -3.86 7.45
CA LEU A 147 -11.10 -4.28 6.11
C LEU A 147 -10.04 -5.20 5.48
N ASP A 148 -8.77 -4.83 5.59
CA ASP A 148 -7.63 -5.59 5.05
C ASP A 148 -6.39 -5.43 5.95
N GLY A 149 -5.46 -6.39 5.86
CA GLY A 149 -4.23 -6.40 6.66
C GLY A 149 -4.28 -7.35 7.86
N LEU A 150 -5.12 -8.39 7.85
CA LEU A 150 -5.31 -9.30 8.99
C LEU A 150 -4.00 -9.86 9.57
N TYR A 151 -3.08 -10.31 8.71
CA TYR A 151 -1.75 -10.76 9.18
C TYR A 151 -1.01 -9.66 9.96
N TRP A 152 -1.02 -8.43 9.45
CA TRP A 152 -0.33 -7.31 10.08
C TRP A 152 -1.00 -6.87 11.38
N TYR A 153 -2.33 -6.97 11.47
CA TYR A 153 -3.07 -6.74 12.71
C TYR A 153 -2.61 -7.69 13.83
N HIS A 154 -2.54 -9.00 13.55
CA HIS A 154 -2.07 -9.97 14.54
C HIS A 154 -0.60 -9.77 14.89
N ILE A 155 0.24 -9.42 13.92
CA ILE A 155 1.66 -9.11 14.15
C ILE A 155 1.79 -7.87 15.03
N ALA A 156 0.98 -6.82 14.82
CA ALA A 156 1.01 -5.62 15.65
C ALA A 156 0.73 -5.93 17.13
N HIS A 157 -0.29 -6.76 17.39
CA HIS A 157 -0.60 -7.25 18.73
C HIS A 157 0.54 -8.08 19.32
N ALA A 158 1.10 -9.02 18.54
CA ALA A 158 2.21 -9.85 18.99
C ALA A 158 3.50 -9.06 19.28
N LEU A 159 3.68 -7.90 18.65
CA LEU A 159 4.79 -6.98 18.89
C LEU A 159 4.50 -5.94 19.98
N GLY A 160 3.28 -5.93 20.53
CA GLY A 160 2.88 -4.95 21.55
C GLY A 160 2.80 -3.51 21.04
N LEU A 161 2.50 -3.31 19.74
CA LEU A 161 2.38 -1.97 19.18
C LEU A 161 1.11 -1.29 19.73
N GLU A 162 1.26 -0.15 20.38
CA GLU A 162 0.12 0.65 20.85
C GLU A 162 -0.58 1.39 19.70
N HIS A 163 0.20 1.80 18.71
CA HIS A 163 -0.23 2.62 17.59
C HIS A 163 0.23 1.99 16.28
N VAL A 164 -0.64 2.05 15.27
CA VAL A 164 -0.37 1.47 13.95
C VAL A 164 -0.73 2.42 12.83
N PRO A 165 0.03 2.41 11.71
CA PRO A 165 -0.35 3.14 10.53
C PRO A 165 -1.57 2.48 9.87
N VAL A 166 -2.56 3.28 9.48
CA VAL A 166 -3.79 2.83 8.82
C VAL A 166 -4.14 3.71 7.63
N ILE A 167 -4.85 3.13 6.67
CA ILE A 167 -5.54 3.83 5.59
C ILE A 167 -7.03 3.82 5.94
N LEU A 168 -7.61 5.02 6.09
CA LEU A 168 -9.04 5.19 6.29
C LEU A 168 -9.77 5.07 4.95
N HIS A 169 -10.57 4.03 4.82
CA HIS A 169 -11.50 3.90 3.73
C HIS A 169 -12.80 4.62 4.11
N ALA A 170 -13.17 5.64 3.33
CA ALA A 170 -14.46 6.31 3.51
C ALA A 170 -15.57 5.26 3.48
N SER A 171 -16.42 5.27 4.51
CA SER A 171 -17.63 4.47 4.56
C SER A 171 -18.51 4.90 3.39
N GLY A 172 -18.73 4.01 2.42
CA GLY A 172 -19.99 4.07 1.68
C GLY A 172 -21.07 3.75 2.69
N SER A 173 -22.04 4.65 2.90
CA SER A 173 -23.16 4.37 3.81
C SER A 173 -23.77 3.00 3.46
N PRO A 174 -24.00 2.13 4.46
CA PRO A 174 -24.65 0.84 4.24
C PRO A 174 -26.07 0.97 3.67
N GLU A 175 -26.66 2.16 3.72
CA GLU A 175 -28.00 2.50 3.18
C GLU A 175 -28.15 2.31 1.67
N ASN A 176 -27.07 2.09 0.91
CA ASN A 176 -27.13 1.87 -0.54
C ASN A 176 -27.00 0.40 -0.98
N ARG A 177 -27.14 -0.55 -0.05
CA ARG A 177 -27.33 -1.95 -0.40
C ARG A 177 -28.82 -2.27 -0.28
N SER A 178 -29.54 -2.14 -1.38
CA SER A 178 -30.88 -2.73 -1.52
C SER A 178 -30.80 -4.19 -1.07
N PRO A 179 -31.76 -4.69 -0.28
CA PRO A 179 -31.82 -6.10 0.04
C PRO A 179 -32.05 -6.86 -1.27
N GLU A 180 -31.10 -7.73 -1.64
CA GLU A 180 -31.40 -8.82 -2.55
C GLU A 180 -32.47 -9.66 -1.87
N THR A 181 -33.69 -9.56 -2.41
CA THR A 181 -34.82 -10.42 -2.10
C THR A 181 -34.47 -11.88 -2.32
N ASP A 182 -34.92 -12.72 -1.39
CA ASP A 182 -34.90 -14.19 -1.43
C ASP A 182 -35.42 -14.79 -2.75
#